data_AF-A0A960KRT8-F1
#
_entry.id   AF-A0A960KRT8-F1
#
_cell.length_a   1.000
_cell.length_b   1.000
_cell.length_c   1.000
_cell.angle_alpha   90.00
_cell.angle_beta   90.00
_cell.angle_gamma   90.00
#
_symmetry.space_group_name_H-M   'P 1'
#
loop_
_entity.id
_entity.type
_entity.pdbx_description
1 polymer ?
#
loop_
_entity_poly.entity_id
_entity_poly.type
_entity_poly.pdbx_seq_one_letter_code
_entity_poly.pdbx_strand_id
1 'polypeptide(L)'
;MAFVNHSFSRGLLCAALLAPASVMATNGMDNEGYGPISTAMGGAGQAFDNGSAAVMNNPATITLMTPGSSRLDFALGMLQPKVSSSMNGMPTADSAADRFIMPAMGYLRSMGSWTLGAGV
;
A
#
# COMPACT_ATOMS: atom_id res chain seq x y z
N MET A 1 11.27 30.38 -33.22
CA MET A 1 11.03 28.92 -33.28
C MET A 1 12.12 28.26 -32.44
N ALA A 2 11.85 27.96 -31.17
CA ALA A 2 12.85 27.43 -30.26
C ALA A 2 13.01 25.92 -30.48
N PHE A 3 14.20 25.47 -30.87
CA PHE A 3 14.53 24.07 -30.98
C PHE A 3 14.49 23.44 -29.58
N VAL A 4 13.42 22.71 -29.27
CA VAL A 4 13.35 21.89 -28.06
C VAL A 4 14.32 20.73 -28.23
N ASN A 5 15.38 20.73 -27.44
CA ASN A 5 16.44 19.73 -27.52
C ASN A 5 15.94 18.40 -26.93
N HIS A 6 15.28 17.57 -27.75
CA HIS A 6 14.69 16.29 -27.36
C HIS A 6 15.70 15.30 -26.75
N SER A 7 17.00 15.47 -27.03
CA SER A 7 18.08 14.67 -26.45
C SER A 7 18.20 14.87 -24.93
N PHE A 8 18.03 16.10 -24.46
CA PHE A 8 18.10 16.43 -23.03
C PHE A 8 16.90 15.86 -22.27
N SER A 9 15.71 15.93 -22.86
CA SER A 9 14.48 15.38 -22.28
C SER A 9 14.51 13.86 -22.16
N ARG A 10 15.15 13.16 -23.11
CA ARG A 10 15.33 11.70 -23.07
C ARG A 10 16.36 11.27 -22.03
N GLY A 11 17.45 12.03 -21.90
CA GLY A 11 18.48 11.79 -20.88
C GLY A 11 17.93 11.88 -19.46
N LEU A 12 17.06 12.87 -19.19
CA LEU A 12 16.42 13.04 -17.88
C LEU A 12 15.46 11.89 -17.55
N LEU A 13 14.71 11.39 -18.54
CA LEU A 13 13.80 10.25 -18.38
C LEU A 13 14.56 8.95 -18.08
N CYS A 14 15.67 8.69 -18.78
CA CYS A 14 16.52 7.54 -18.51
C CYS A 14 17.21 7.61 -17.14
N ALA A 15 17.64 8.81 -16.71
CA ALA A 15 18.22 9.01 -15.39
C ALA A 15 17.20 8.77 -14.26
N ALA A 16 15.93 9.12 -14.47
CA ALA A 16 14.86 8.85 -13.52
C ALA A 16 14.53 7.35 -13.40
N LEU A 17 14.63 6.58 -14.49
CA LEU A 17 14.41 5.12 -14.49
C LEU A 17 15.57 4.33 -13.87
N LEU A 18 16.76 4.93 -13.81
CA LEU A 18 17.98 4.32 -13.23
C LEU A 18 18.22 4.73 -11.77
N ALA A 19 17.37 5.60 -11.21
CA ALA A 19 17.43 5.90 -9.79
C ALA A 19 17.18 4.60 -9.00
N PRO A 20 18.08 4.17 -8.11
CA PRO A 20 17.88 2.96 -7.33
C PRO A 20 16.61 3.13 -6.49
N ALA A 21 15.57 2.36 -6.81
CA ALA A 21 14.41 2.23 -5.94
C ALA A 21 14.92 1.63 -4.63
N SER A 22 14.71 2.34 -3.52
CA SER A 22 14.93 1.80 -2.17
C SER A 22 13.99 0.61 -1.99
N VAL A 23 14.46 -0.59 -2.30
CA VAL A 23 13.75 -1.84 -2.03
C VAL A 23 13.87 -2.08 -0.52
N MET A 24 12.85 -1.63 0.20
CA MET A 24 12.64 -1.99 1.60
C MET A 24 12.42 -3.50 1.66
N ALA A 25 13.45 -4.22 2.08
CA ALA A 25 13.42 -5.67 2.23
C ALA A 25 12.27 -6.09 3.17
N THR A 26 11.35 -6.91 2.66
CA THR A 26 10.32 -7.66 3.41
C THR A 26 9.75 -6.89 4.61
N ASN A 27 9.05 -5.79 4.35
CA ASN A 27 8.32 -5.09 5.39
C ASN A 27 7.15 -5.99 5.82
N GLY A 28 7.32 -6.74 6.93
CA GLY A 28 6.31 -7.67 7.42
C GLY A 28 4.96 -7.00 7.70
N MET A 29 4.97 -5.70 7.99
CA MET A 29 3.75 -4.88 8.13
C MET A 29 3.00 -4.72 6.81
N ASP A 30 3.70 -4.60 5.68
CA ASP A 30 3.06 -4.43 4.36
C ASP A 30 2.53 -5.76 3.81
N ASN A 31 3.03 -6.88 4.33
CA ASN A 31 2.67 -8.24 3.90
C ASN A 31 1.49 -8.83 4.72
N GLU A 32 0.96 -8.09 5.70
CA GLU A 32 -0.25 -8.45 6.47
C GLU A 32 -1.54 -8.30 5.62
N GLY A 33 -1.47 -7.54 4.52
CA GLY A 33 -2.59 -7.24 3.65
C GLY A 33 -3.12 -5.82 3.85
N TYR A 34 -3.61 -5.24 2.75
CA TYR A 34 -4.15 -3.87 2.76
C TYR A 34 -5.67 -3.91 2.92
N GLY A 35 -6.14 -3.32 4.02
CA GLY A 35 -7.56 -3.25 4.38
C GLY A 35 -8.13 -4.58 4.91
N PRO A 36 -9.30 -4.54 5.55
CA PRO A 36 -9.84 -5.67 6.32
C PRO A 36 -10.10 -6.93 5.49
N ILE A 37 -10.47 -6.79 4.20
CA ILE A 37 -10.75 -7.92 3.32
C ILE A 37 -9.45 -8.68 2.99
N SER A 38 -8.38 -7.96 2.64
CA SER A 38 -7.09 -8.58 2.31
C SER A 38 -6.47 -9.21 3.55
N THR A 39 -6.49 -8.51 4.69
CA THR A 39 -5.97 -9.01 5.97
C THR A 39 -6.74 -10.25 6.45
N ALA A 40 -8.07 -10.27 6.36
CA ALA A 40 -8.87 -11.44 6.71
C ALA A 40 -8.59 -12.67 5.82
N MET A 41 -8.11 -12.43 4.60
CA MET A 41 -7.69 -13.47 3.65
C MET A 41 -6.20 -13.82 3.75
N GLY A 42 -5.53 -13.42 4.84
CA GLY A 42 -4.11 -13.69 5.07
C GLY A 42 -3.17 -12.93 4.13
N GLY A 43 -3.57 -11.74 3.69
CA GLY A 43 -2.77 -10.86 2.82
C GLY A 43 -3.01 -11.06 1.32
N ALA A 44 -3.98 -11.90 0.92
CA ALA A 44 -4.33 -12.05 -0.49
C ALA A 44 -4.99 -10.78 -1.04
N GLY A 45 -4.78 -10.46 -2.32
CA GLY A 45 -5.46 -9.32 -2.96
C GLY A 45 -5.15 -9.07 -4.43
N GLN A 46 -4.59 -10.06 -5.14
CA GLN A 46 -4.08 -9.86 -6.50
C GLN A 46 -5.15 -9.95 -7.58
N ALA A 47 -6.24 -10.70 -7.36
CA ALA A 47 -7.22 -11.02 -8.40
C ALA A 47 -8.69 -10.89 -7.95
N PHE A 48 -8.95 -10.15 -6.87
CA PHE A 48 -10.30 -9.89 -6.38
C PHE A 48 -10.44 -8.44 -5.90
N ASP A 49 -11.68 -7.95 -5.84
CA ASP A 49 -11.98 -6.63 -5.33
C ASP A 49 -11.86 -6.60 -3.78
N ASN A 50 -10.76 -6.03 -3.28
CA ASN A 50 -10.56 -5.74 -1.86
C ASN A 50 -10.89 -4.27 -1.50
N GLY A 51 -11.64 -3.56 -2.33
CA GLY A 51 -12.08 -2.17 -2.12
C GLY A 51 -10.99 -1.14 -2.41
N SER A 52 -11.08 0.04 -1.81
CA SER A 52 -10.09 1.12 -2.01
C SER A 52 -8.66 0.74 -1.62
N ALA A 53 -8.50 -0.30 -0.79
CA ALA A 53 -7.20 -0.85 -0.43
C ALA A 53 -6.47 -1.54 -1.60
N ALA A 54 -7.18 -1.87 -2.68
CA ALA A 54 -6.62 -2.32 -3.95
C ALA A 54 -5.60 -1.35 -4.52
N VAL A 55 -5.75 -0.04 -4.26
CA VAL A 55 -4.81 1.00 -4.72
C VAL A 55 -3.38 0.73 -4.22
N MET A 56 -3.22 0.10 -3.05
CA MET A 56 -1.91 -0.23 -2.49
C MET A 56 -1.43 -1.64 -2.89
N ASN A 57 -2.34 -2.61 -3.02
CA ASN A 57 -1.95 -4.01 -3.28
C ASN A 57 -1.86 -4.37 -4.77
N ASN A 58 -2.90 -4.07 -5.55
CA ASN A 58 -2.94 -4.26 -7.00
C ASN A 58 -3.97 -3.29 -7.62
N PRO A 59 -3.52 -2.14 -8.17
CA PRO A 59 -4.42 -1.16 -8.76
C PRO A 59 -5.27 -1.68 -9.92
N ALA A 60 -4.97 -2.84 -10.51
CA ALA A 60 -5.81 -3.42 -11.56
C ALA A 60 -7.17 -3.91 -11.02
N THR A 61 -7.25 -4.34 -9.75
CA THR A 61 -8.48 -4.93 -9.20
C THR A 61 -9.57 -3.90 -8.90
N ILE A 62 -9.26 -2.59 -8.84
CA ILE A 62 -10.29 -1.53 -8.74
C ILE A 62 -11.24 -1.52 -9.94
N THR A 63 -10.81 -2.07 -11.09
CA THR A 63 -11.65 -2.18 -12.29
C THR A 63 -12.72 -3.27 -12.16
N LEU A 64 -12.60 -4.16 -11.17
CA LEU A 64 -13.62 -5.17 -10.83
C LEU A 64 -14.83 -4.55 -10.10
N MET A 65 -14.72 -3.31 -9.65
CA MET A 65 -15.83 -2.56 -9.06
C MET A 65 -16.93 -2.32 -10.11
N THR A 66 -18.19 -2.25 -9.67
CA THR A 66 -19.34 -1.99 -10.54
C THR A 66 -19.14 -0.71 -11.38
N PRO A 67 -19.26 -0.77 -12.72
CA PRO A 67 -19.10 0.39 -13.59
C PRO A 67 -20.03 1.54 -13.25
N GLY A 68 -19.51 2.77 -13.25
CA GLY A 68 -20.28 3.99 -12.96
C GLY A 68 -20.62 4.21 -11.47
N SER A 69 -20.09 3.37 -10.58
CA SER A 69 -20.25 3.54 -9.14
C SER A 69 -19.11 4.36 -8.51
N SER A 70 -19.36 4.87 -7.30
CA SER A 70 -18.35 5.44 -6.43
C SER A 70 -18.36 4.71 -5.10
N ARG A 71 -17.18 4.47 -4.53
CA ARG A 71 -17.00 3.75 -3.28
C ARG A 71 -16.14 4.58 -2.34
N LEU A 72 -16.57 4.68 -1.08
CA LEU A 72 -15.82 5.31 0.00
C LEU A 72 -15.66 4.25 1.08
N ASP A 73 -14.41 3.90 1.38
CA ASP A 73 -14.07 2.90 2.39
C ASP A 73 -13.31 3.57 3.54
N PHE A 74 -13.62 3.12 4.76
CA PHE A 74 -12.95 3.51 5.99
C PHE A 74 -12.52 2.25 6.73
N ALA A 75 -11.29 2.21 7.21
CA ALA A 75 -10.75 1.09 7.96
C ALA A 75 -9.90 1.57 9.14
N LEU A 76 -9.90 0.78 10.22
CA LEU A 76 -9.05 0.98 11.39
C LEU A 76 -8.36 -0.35 11.67
N GLY A 77 -7.06 -0.43 11.40
CA GLY A 77 -6.21 -1.55 11.81
C GLY A 77 -5.65 -1.33 13.22
N MET A 78 -5.43 -2.41 13.96
CA MET A 78 -4.73 -2.36 15.25
C MET A 78 -3.72 -3.49 15.29
N LEU A 79 -2.43 -3.14 15.27
CA LEU A 79 -1.33 -4.07 15.44
C LEU A 79 -0.90 -4.10 16.91
N GLN A 80 -0.81 -5.30 17.49
CA GLN A 80 -0.40 -5.49 18.89
C GLN A 80 0.85 -6.39 19.01
N PRO A 81 2.07 -5.83 18.87
CA PRO A 81 3.29 -6.60 19.00
C PRO A 81 3.53 -6.99 20.46
N LYS A 82 3.85 -8.27 20.72
CA LYS A 82 4.38 -8.72 22.00
C LYS A 82 5.86 -9.04 21.84
N VAL A 83 6.72 -8.08 22.11
CA VAL A 83 8.17 -8.22 21.98
C VAL A 83 8.80 -8.32 23.36
N SER A 84 9.39 -9.47 23.67
CA SER A 84 10.11 -9.73 24.91
C SER A 84 11.53 -10.15 24.56
N SER A 85 12.53 -9.52 25.19
CA SER A 85 13.94 -9.84 24.98
C SER A 85 14.53 -10.43 26.26
N SER A 86 15.13 -11.61 26.15
CA SER A 86 15.81 -12.29 27.27
C SER A 86 17.26 -12.59 26.90
N MET A 87 18.19 -12.18 27.74
CA MET A 87 19.62 -12.52 27.63
C MET A 87 20.03 -13.28 28.89
N ASN A 88 20.79 -14.38 28.72
CA ASN A 88 21.16 -15.24 29.84
C ASN A 88 22.00 -14.45 30.87
N GLY A 89 21.48 -14.28 32.09
CA GLY A 89 22.09 -13.47 33.14
C GLY A 89 21.59 -12.02 33.26
N MET A 90 20.62 -11.59 32.44
CA MET A 90 19.93 -10.30 32.54
C MET A 90 18.41 -10.50 32.69
N PRO A 91 17.70 -9.64 33.45
CA PRO A 91 16.25 -9.69 33.51
C PRO A 91 15.63 -9.39 32.14
N THR A 92 14.52 -10.06 31.84
CA THR A 92 13.76 -9.90 30.61
C THR A 92 13.31 -8.44 30.44
N ALA A 93 13.65 -7.83 29.31
CA ALA A 93 13.20 -6.49 28.96
C ALA A 93 12.02 -6.61 27.98
N ASP A 94 10.85 -6.20 28.44
CA ASP A 94 9.63 -6.10 27.64
C ASP A 94 9.59 -4.74 26.93
N SER A 95 9.20 -4.73 25.65
CA SER A 95 9.01 -3.48 24.91
C SER A 95 7.77 -2.73 25.38
N ALA A 96 7.80 -1.40 25.33
CA ALA A 96 6.66 -0.52 25.65
C ALA A 96 5.77 -0.21 24.42
N ALA A 97 6.09 -0.79 23.26
CA ALA A 97 5.48 -0.51 21.96
C ALA A 97 4.44 -1.59 21.60
N ASP A 98 3.40 -1.71 22.44
CA ASP A 98 2.48 -2.84 22.39
C ASP A 98 1.27 -2.64 21.47
N ARG A 99 1.01 -1.39 21.04
CA ARG A 99 -0.20 -1.04 20.29
C ARG A 99 0.04 0.05 19.28
N PHE A 100 -0.24 -0.26 18.02
CA PHE A 100 -0.21 0.68 16.90
C PHE A 100 -1.58 0.71 16.23
N ILE A 101 -2.21 1.88 16.18
CA ILE A 101 -3.49 2.10 15.50
C ILE A 101 -3.19 2.65 14.11
N MET A 102 -3.78 2.05 13.10
CA MET A 102 -3.54 2.33 11.68
C MET A 102 -4.87 2.71 11.02
N PRO A 103 -5.25 4.01 11.05
CA PRO A 103 -6.43 4.45 10.33
C PRO A 103 -6.14 4.49 8.84
N ALA A 104 -7.13 4.09 8.03
CA ALA A 104 -7.08 4.15 6.59
C ALA A 104 -8.41 4.63 6.01
N MET A 105 -8.33 5.39 4.93
CA MET A 105 -9.47 5.88 4.17
C MET A 105 -9.17 5.73 2.68
N GLY A 106 -10.15 5.38 1.87
CA GLY A 106 -9.99 5.48 0.43
C GLY A 106 -11.28 5.72 -0.32
N TYR A 107 -11.12 6.31 -1.50
CA TYR A 107 -12.20 6.63 -2.42
C TYR A 107 -11.87 6.07 -3.80
N LEU A 108 -12.84 5.39 -4.40
CA LEU A 108 -12.80 4.90 -5.77
C LEU A 108 -13.96 5.50 -6.56
N ARG A 109 -13.71 5.84 -7.83
CA ARG A 109 -14.74 6.27 -8.78
C ARG A 109 -14.53 5.60 -10.12
N SER A 110 -15.54 4.85 -10.56
CA SER A 110 -15.57 4.23 -11.87
C SER A 110 -16.20 5.19 -12.90
N MET A 111 -15.52 5.36 -14.03
CA MET A 111 -15.86 6.23 -15.14
C MET A 111 -15.77 5.43 -16.46
N GLY A 112 -16.67 4.46 -16.62
CA GLY A 112 -16.69 3.58 -17.79
C GLY A 112 -15.49 2.64 -17.80
N SER A 113 -14.56 2.82 -18.74
CA SER A 113 -13.34 2.00 -18.87
C SER A 113 -12.21 2.41 -17.92
N TRP A 114 -12.36 3.53 -17.22
CA TRP A 114 -11.36 4.05 -16.28
C TRP A 114 -11.89 4.00 -14.86
N THR A 115 -11.02 3.70 -13.90
CA THR A 115 -11.34 3.81 -12.47
C THR A 115 -10.24 4.59 -11.78
N LEU A 116 -10.63 5.67 -11.10
CA LEU A 116 -9.72 6.52 -10.34
C LEU A 116 -9.84 6.16 -8.87
N GLY A 117 -8.70 6.09 -8.17
CA GLY A 117 -8.64 5.76 -6.76
C GLY A 117 -7.61 6.60 -6.02
N ALA A 118 -7.94 7.02 -4.81
CA ALA A 118 -7.02 7.66 -3.88
C ALA A 118 -7.30 7.17 -2.46
N GLY A 119 -6.26 7.03 -1.66
CA GLY A 119 -6.39 6.62 -0.26
C GLY A 119 -5.22 7.12 0.58
N VAL A 120 -5.43 7.12 1.90
CA VAL A 120 -4.47 7.48 2.94
C VAL A 120 -4.45 6.42 4.02
#